data_AF-Q9LXR3-F1
#
_entry.id   AF-Q9LXR3-F1
#
_cell.length_a   1.000
_cell.length_b   1.000
_cell.length_c   1.000
_cell.angle_alpha   90.00
_cell.angle_beta   90.00
_cell.angle_gamma   90.00
#
_symmetry.space_group_name_H-M   'P 1'
#
loop_
_entity.id
_entity.type
_entity.pdbx_description
1 polymer ?
#
loop_
_entity_poly.entity_id
_entity_poly.type
_entity_poly.pdbx_seq_one_letter_code
_entity_poly.pdbx_strand_id
1 'polypeptide(L)'
;MQTLFLVPAQQLVLQLASGGTFLPMLKTLIIKAKWIGSEWDETVSSASLRKLVIYCQGGCADLLNSKSISFDTPSLLYLVYSVFVAEDYPKVNLTNLVEAKFNLMLLDEQIEQIREPNDEDDVFLRLGNVLKLFAGIRNVQKLYLSANILEVLSLCCESFPVFNNLKILRIRSAEDRGWQAMPVLLRNCPHLETLVLEGLIHYVTGECGNACDCKSREGIVSSLLSCPVKKVQIKGFKGTMRESSMIWHFMTSFPCLKFLVYTPMDKKWIFGVAFSNVRVFIIDIVMIIIFLS
;
A
#
# COMPACT_ATOMS: atom_id res chain seq x y z
N MET A 1 12.81 22.88 -6.97
CA MET A 1 11.87 21.81 -7.38
C MET A 1 12.19 21.53 -8.83
N GLN A 2 12.77 20.36 -9.14
CA GLN A 2 12.98 19.94 -10.53
C GLN A 2 11.85 19.00 -10.91
N THR A 3 11.16 19.33 -12.01
CA THR A 3 10.18 18.46 -12.65
C THR A 3 10.83 17.98 -13.94
N LEU A 4 11.10 16.69 -14.04
CA LEU A 4 11.57 16.07 -15.28
C LEU A 4 10.39 15.44 -16.01
N PHE A 5 10.31 15.72 -17.31
CA PHE A 5 9.40 15.07 -18.24
C PHE A 5 10.20 14.00 -18.97
N LEU A 6 9.81 12.73 -18.84
CA LEU A 6 10.45 11.65 -19.58
C LEU A 6 9.74 11.47 -20.93
N VAL A 7 10.55 11.42 -21.99
CA VAL A 7 10.14 11.10 -23.37
C VAL A 7 10.80 9.75 -23.72
N PRO A 8 10.17 8.85 -24.51
CA PRO A 8 10.48 7.41 -24.58
C PRO A 8 11.84 6.97 -25.17
N ALA A 9 12.89 7.77 -25.08
CA ALA A 9 14.20 7.44 -25.64
C ALA A 9 15.39 7.85 -24.75
N GLN A 10 15.15 8.28 -23.51
CA GLN A 10 16.22 8.65 -22.59
C GLN A 10 16.29 7.65 -21.45
N GLN A 11 17.34 6.83 -21.45
CA GLN A 11 17.80 6.07 -20.30
C GLN A 11 17.86 7.01 -19.08
N LEU A 12 17.08 6.72 -18.03
CA LEU A 12 17.08 7.49 -16.80
C LEU A 12 18.36 7.15 -16.02
N VAL A 13 19.44 7.83 -16.37
CA VAL A 13 20.56 8.04 -15.43
C VAL A 13 20.38 9.42 -14.84
N LEU A 14 19.51 9.54 -13.84
CA LEU A 14 19.50 10.73 -13.00
C LEU A 14 20.65 10.63 -12.00
N GLN A 15 21.87 10.93 -12.45
CA GLN A 15 22.94 11.34 -11.54
C GLN A 15 22.67 12.79 -11.13
N LEU A 16 21.97 12.97 -10.00
CA LEU A 16 21.95 14.27 -9.35
C LEU A 16 23.33 14.50 -8.72
N ALA A 17 24.24 15.08 -9.52
CA ALA A 17 25.62 15.34 -9.13
C ALA A 17 25.68 16.08 -7.78
N SER A 18 26.11 15.37 -6.75
CA SER A 18 26.59 15.96 -5.52
C SER A 18 28.01 16.45 -5.78
N GLY A 19 28.20 17.74 -6.07
CA GLY A 19 29.54 18.32 -6.04
C GLY A 19 29.89 19.20 -7.22
N GLY A 20 29.46 20.45 -7.13
CA GLY A 20 30.05 21.61 -7.80
C GLY A 20 29.52 22.80 -7.03
N THR A 21 30.39 23.71 -6.57
CA THR A 21 30.15 24.69 -5.48
C THR A 21 28.99 25.69 -5.68
N PHE A 22 28.13 25.54 -6.69
CA PHE A 22 27.01 26.43 -6.97
C PHE A 22 25.66 25.77 -7.33
N LEU A 23 25.51 24.43 -7.23
CA LEU A 23 24.19 23.81 -7.42
C LEU A 23 23.48 23.58 -6.06
N PRO A 24 22.33 24.23 -5.79
CA PRO A 24 21.61 24.00 -4.55
C PRO A 24 21.15 22.53 -4.48
N MET A 25 21.56 21.87 -3.40
CA MET A 25 21.20 20.49 -3.05
C MET A 25 19.72 20.21 -3.37
N LEU A 26 19.45 19.31 -4.33
CA LEU A 26 18.08 19.02 -4.75
C LEU A 26 17.34 18.25 -3.66
N LYS A 27 16.45 18.92 -2.93
CA LYS A 27 15.66 18.28 -1.86
C LYS A 27 14.45 17.50 -2.40
N THR A 28 13.87 17.93 -3.52
CA THR A 28 12.63 17.38 -4.07
C THR A 28 12.75 17.19 -5.58
N LEU A 29 12.43 15.97 -6.04
CA LEU A 29 12.37 15.57 -7.43
C LEU A 29 10.97 15.03 -7.74
N ILE A 30 10.42 15.44 -8.88
CA ILE A 30 9.16 14.91 -9.42
C ILE A 30 9.42 14.41 -10.83
N ILE A 31 9.06 13.15 -11.05
CA ILE A 31 9.19 12.47 -12.34
C ILE A 31 7.77 12.20 -12.86
N LYS A 32 7.48 12.77 -14.03
CA LYS A 32 6.33 12.40 -14.85
C LYS A 32 6.81 11.37 -15.87
N ALA A 33 6.46 10.11 -15.66
CA ALA A 33 6.87 9.04 -16.55
C ALA A 33 5.79 8.80 -17.62
N LYS A 34 6.19 8.67 -18.88
CA LYS A 34 5.36 8.14 -19.97
C LYS A 34 6.08 6.90 -20.52
N TRP A 35 5.63 5.72 -20.11
CA TRP A 35 6.30 4.44 -20.43
C TRP A 35 5.83 3.88 -21.76
N ILE A 36 6.36 4.36 -22.88
CA ILE A 36 6.05 3.75 -24.19
C ILE A 36 7.14 2.72 -24.50
N GLY A 37 6.77 1.43 -24.59
CA GLY A 37 7.70 0.31 -24.86
C GLY A 37 8.34 -0.30 -23.60
N SER A 38 8.59 -1.61 -23.66
CA SER A 38 8.92 -2.52 -22.55
C SER A 38 10.40 -2.64 -22.16
N GLU A 39 11.33 -1.91 -22.78
CA GLU A 39 12.73 -2.38 -22.78
C GLU A 39 13.69 -1.63 -21.83
N TRP A 40 13.20 -0.73 -20.98
CA TRP A 40 14.07 0.22 -20.28
C TRP A 40 14.39 -0.20 -18.83
N ASP A 41 15.70 -0.18 -18.52
CA ASP A 41 16.26 -0.30 -17.17
C ASP A 41 16.55 1.08 -16.60
N GLU A 42 15.90 1.44 -15.49
CA GLU A 42 15.88 2.82 -14.99
C GLU A 42 16.54 2.91 -13.63
N THR A 43 17.28 3.99 -13.37
CA THR A 43 17.96 4.17 -12.08
C THR A 43 17.79 5.58 -11.53
N VAL A 44 17.27 5.66 -10.30
CA VAL A 44 17.25 6.90 -9.51
C VAL A 44 18.35 6.84 -8.46
N SER A 45 19.41 7.63 -8.64
CA SER A 45 20.54 7.69 -7.70
C SER A 45 20.77 9.12 -7.20
N SER A 46 20.76 9.30 -5.87
CA SER A 46 21.12 10.59 -5.28
C SER A 46 21.52 10.47 -3.81
N ALA A 47 22.68 11.04 -3.48
CA ALA A 47 23.15 11.14 -2.10
C ALA A 47 22.42 12.21 -1.27
N SER A 48 21.69 13.13 -1.91
CA SER A 48 21.14 14.32 -1.23
C SER A 48 19.62 14.47 -1.34
N LEU A 49 18.98 13.74 -2.25
CA LEU A 49 17.54 13.80 -2.45
C LEU A 49 16.77 13.38 -1.19
N ARG A 50 15.80 14.19 -0.78
CA ARG A 50 14.97 13.95 0.43
C ARG A 50 13.54 13.54 0.08
N LYS A 51 13.02 13.97 -1.06
CA LYS A 51 11.65 13.71 -1.51
C LYS A 51 11.61 13.33 -2.99
N LEU A 52 10.97 12.22 -3.30
CA LEU A 52 10.79 11.70 -4.65
C LEU A 52 9.32 11.41 -4.90
N VAL A 53 8.83 11.83 -6.06
CA VAL A 53 7.46 11.56 -6.52
C VAL A 53 7.55 11.07 -7.95
N ILE A 54 7.10 9.85 -8.21
CA ILE A 54 7.04 9.24 -9.54
C ILE A 54 5.59 8.88 -9.84
N TYR A 55 5.07 9.33 -10.97
CA TYR A 55 3.77 8.90 -11.46
C TYR A 55 3.75 8.74 -12.97
N CYS A 56 2.91 7.83 -13.44
CA CYS A 56 2.64 7.65 -14.87
C CYS A 56 1.71 8.76 -15.39
N GLN A 57 1.96 9.25 -16.60
CA GLN A 57 1.12 10.22 -17.31
C GLN A 57 0.53 9.58 -18.58
N GLY A 58 -0.81 9.63 -18.73
CA GLY A 58 -1.52 9.29 -19.98
C GLY A 58 -2.59 8.21 -19.83
N GLY A 59 -3.40 8.03 -20.89
CA GLY A 59 -4.34 6.92 -21.06
C GLY A 59 -3.61 5.74 -21.72
N CYS A 60 -3.58 4.62 -21.01
CA CYS A 60 -2.52 3.61 -21.10
C CYS A 60 -2.88 2.42 -22.00
N ALA A 61 -3.19 2.63 -23.28
CA ALA A 61 -3.54 1.51 -24.19
C ALA A 61 -2.31 0.70 -24.65
N ASP A 62 -1.13 1.32 -24.78
CA ASP A 62 0.06 0.70 -25.38
C ASP A 62 1.25 0.56 -24.41
N LEU A 63 1.02 0.65 -23.09
CA LEU A 63 2.10 0.63 -22.11
C LEU A 63 2.35 -0.80 -21.60
N LEU A 64 3.50 -1.35 -21.94
CA LEU A 64 4.06 -2.54 -21.29
C LEU A 64 4.78 -2.14 -19.99
N ASN A 65 4.96 -3.10 -19.08
CA ASN A 65 5.72 -2.91 -17.84
C ASN A 65 7.13 -2.33 -18.15
N SER A 66 7.65 -1.47 -17.27
CA SER A 66 9.09 -1.15 -17.28
C SER A 66 9.87 -2.43 -16.99
N LYS A 67 10.93 -2.70 -17.74
CA LYS A 67 11.79 -3.88 -17.51
C LYS A 67 12.35 -3.89 -16.09
N SER A 68 13.02 -2.82 -15.67
CA SER A 68 13.48 -2.74 -14.29
C SER A 68 13.63 -1.31 -13.78
N ILE A 69 13.53 -1.14 -12.45
CA ILE A 69 13.84 0.13 -11.80
C ILE A 69 14.66 -0.07 -10.53
N SER A 70 15.76 0.68 -10.44
CA SER A 70 16.65 0.72 -9.29
C SER A 70 16.55 2.06 -8.54
N PHE A 71 16.56 1.97 -7.21
CA PHE A 71 16.62 3.10 -6.30
C PHE A 71 17.93 3.04 -5.51
N ASP A 72 18.82 4.01 -5.72
CA ASP A 72 20.04 4.18 -4.94
C ASP A 72 20.06 5.58 -4.29
N THR A 73 19.10 5.79 -3.39
CA THR A 73 18.84 7.08 -2.77
C THR A 73 18.74 6.92 -1.25
N PRO A 74 19.84 6.59 -0.55
CA PRO A 74 19.82 6.28 0.88
C PRO A 74 19.34 7.46 1.73
N SER A 75 19.51 8.69 1.23
CA SER A 75 19.13 9.94 1.89
C SER A 75 17.63 10.28 1.81
N LEU A 76 16.84 9.49 1.08
CA LEU A 76 15.43 9.76 0.82
C LEU A 76 14.59 9.58 2.10
N LEU A 77 13.68 10.53 2.37
CA LEU A 77 12.78 10.48 3.52
C LEU A 77 11.32 10.25 3.12
N TYR A 78 10.92 10.66 1.91
CA TYR A 78 9.55 10.56 1.41
C TYR A 78 9.51 10.08 -0.04
N LEU A 79 8.69 9.07 -0.31
CA LEU A 79 8.49 8.49 -1.64
C LEU A 79 7.00 8.39 -1.98
N VAL A 80 6.63 8.87 -3.17
CA VAL A 80 5.39 8.49 -3.86
C VAL A 80 5.77 7.76 -5.13
N TYR A 81 5.23 6.55 -5.31
CA TYR A 81 5.50 5.71 -6.48
C TYR A 81 4.16 5.20 -7.02
N SER A 82 3.72 5.79 -8.14
CA SER A 82 2.39 5.57 -8.73
C SER A 82 2.49 5.24 -10.21
N VAL A 83 2.94 4.04 -10.52
CA VAL A 83 3.25 3.55 -11.89
C VAL A 83 2.79 2.10 -12.06
N PHE A 84 2.93 1.54 -13.26
CA PHE A 84 2.79 0.09 -13.45
C PHE A 84 3.87 -0.67 -12.69
N VAL A 85 3.57 -1.91 -12.29
CA VAL A 85 4.56 -2.81 -11.69
C VAL A 85 5.72 -2.99 -12.68
N ALA A 86 6.95 -2.82 -12.22
CA ALA A 86 8.13 -3.12 -13.03
C ALA A 86 8.42 -4.62 -12.96
N GLU A 87 9.01 -5.19 -14.02
CA GLU A 87 9.33 -6.62 -14.03
C GLU A 87 10.44 -6.97 -13.03
N ASP A 88 11.33 -6.03 -12.72
CA ASP A 88 12.32 -6.20 -11.66
C ASP A 88 12.68 -4.91 -10.89
N TYR A 89 13.20 -5.11 -9.68
CA TYR A 89 13.76 -4.06 -8.81
C TYR A 89 15.18 -4.45 -8.36
N PRO A 90 16.20 -4.33 -9.23
CA PRO A 90 17.54 -4.91 -8.99
C PRO A 90 18.26 -4.35 -7.76
N LYS A 91 18.13 -3.04 -7.51
CA LYS A 91 18.72 -2.37 -6.34
C LYS A 91 17.70 -1.46 -5.68
N VAL A 92 17.44 -1.67 -4.39
CA VAL A 92 16.52 -0.82 -3.61
C VAL A 92 17.18 -0.39 -2.30
N ASN A 93 18.01 0.65 -2.40
CA ASN A 93 18.69 1.30 -1.29
C ASN A 93 17.94 2.58 -0.89
N LEU A 94 16.95 2.42 0.01
CA LEU A 94 16.08 3.47 0.56
C LEU A 94 16.13 3.47 2.10
N THR A 95 17.34 3.33 2.65
CA THR A 95 17.57 3.01 4.07
C THR A 95 16.97 3.99 5.08
N ASN A 96 16.92 5.28 4.77
CA ASN A 96 16.36 6.33 5.65
C ASN A 96 14.90 6.70 5.33
N LEU A 97 14.22 5.94 4.46
CA LEU A 97 12.85 6.26 4.06
C LEU A 97 11.90 6.18 5.26
N VAL A 98 11.17 7.27 5.51
CA VAL A 98 10.22 7.37 6.64
C VAL A 98 8.79 7.13 6.18
N GLU A 99 8.39 7.73 5.06
CA GLU A 99 7.03 7.63 4.51
C GLU A 99 7.05 7.21 3.05
N ALA A 100 6.28 6.17 2.72
CA ALA A 100 6.12 5.66 1.36
C ALA A 100 4.64 5.58 0.98
N LYS A 101 4.30 5.99 -0.24
CA LYS A 101 2.96 5.83 -0.82
C LYS A 101 3.06 5.14 -2.16
N PHE A 102 2.57 3.91 -2.20
CA PHE A 102 2.59 3.08 -3.39
C PHE A 102 1.18 2.95 -3.96
N ASN A 103 1.08 3.22 -5.26
CA ASN A 103 -0.12 3.01 -6.05
C ASN A 103 0.28 2.30 -7.34
N LEU A 104 0.40 0.97 -7.27
CA LEU A 104 0.80 0.18 -8.43
C LEU A 104 -0.39 -0.05 -9.35
N MET A 105 -0.17 0.08 -10.65
CA MET A 105 -1.14 -0.26 -11.69
C MET A 105 -0.84 -1.65 -12.22
N LEU A 106 -1.89 -2.40 -12.53
CA LEU A 106 -1.85 -3.73 -13.12
C LEU A 106 -2.74 -3.71 -14.36
N LEU A 107 -2.33 -4.45 -15.39
CA LEU A 107 -3.19 -4.81 -16.51
C LEU A 107 -4.23 -5.85 -16.07
N ASP A 108 -5.34 -5.95 -16.79
CA ASP A 108 -6.39 -6.90 -16.44
C ASP A 108 -5.89 -8.35 -16.57
N GLU A 109 -5.08 -8.64 -17.59
CA GLU A 109 -4.45 -9.94 -17.79
C GLU A 109 -3.55 -10.34 -16.61
N GLN A 110 -2.85 -9.37 -15.99
CA GLN A 110 -2.02 -9.63 -14.82
C GLN A 110 -2.84 -9.98 -13.58
N ILE A 111 -4.07 -9.45 -13.46
CA ILE A 111 -4.97 -9.77 -12.35
C ILE A 111 -5.47 -11.19 -12.48
N GLU A 112 -5.88 -11.57 -13.69
CA GLU A 112 -6.32 -12.94 -13.98
C GLU A 112 -5.19 -13.93 -13.72
N GLN A 113 -3.95 -13.63 -14.16
CA GLN A 113 -2.76 -14.45 -13.85
C GLN A 113 -2.46 -14.55 -12.35
N ILE A 114 -2.66 -13.49 -11.56
CA ILE A 114 -2.47 -13.54 -10.11
C ILE A 114 -3.48 -14.50 -9.44
N ARG A 115 -4.71 -14.54 -9.95
CA ARG A 115 -5.81 -15.32 -9.36
C ARG A 115 -5.83 -16.77 -9.84
N GLU A 116 -5.39 -17.00 -11.07
CA GLU A 116 -5.22 -18.31 -11.70
C GLU A 116 -3.76 -18.49 -12.13
N PRO A 117 -2.85 -18.73 -11.17
CA PRO A 117 -1.43 -18.84 -11.48
C PRO A 117 -1.15 -20.04 -12.38
N ASN A 118 -0.42 -19.81 -13.47
CA ASN A 118 0.28 -20.85 -14.19
C ASN A 118 1.76 -20.76 -13.79
N ASP A 119 2.29 -21.80 -13.12
CA ASP A 119 3.68 -21.84 -12.65
C ASP A 119 4.71 -21.75 -13.80
N GLU A 120 4.28 -21.96 -15.06
CA GLU A 120 5.10 -21.80 -16.26
C GLU A 120 5.12 -20.35 -16.81
N ASP A 121 4.29 -19.44 -16.29
CA ASP A 121 4.17 -18.07 -16.81
C ASP A 121 5.27 -17.14 -16.26
N ASP A 122 6.15 -16.67 -17.15
CA ASP A 122 7.23 -15.73 -16.83
C ASP A 122 6.69 -14.40 -16.27
N VAL A 123 5.50 -13.96 -16.67
CA VAL A 123 4.88 -12.74 -16.12
C VAL A 123 4.53 -12.92 -14.65
N PHE A 124 4.00 -14.09 -14.27
CA PHE A 124 3.69 -14.43 -12.88
C PHE A 124 4.95 -14.37 -12.00
N LEU A 125 6.05 -14.97 -12.47
CA LEU A 125 7.34 -14.95 -11.77
C LEU A 125 7.91 -13.53 -11.65
N ARG A 126 7.79 -12.70 -12.69
CA ARG A 126 8.26 -11.30 -12.70
C ARG A 126 7.50 -10.42 -11.72
N LEU A 127 6.19 -10.58 -11.57
CA LEU A 127 5.39 -9.82 -10.60
C LEU A 127 5.86 -10.05 -9.15
N GLY A 128 6.37 -11.25 -8.85
CA GLY A 128 6.99 -11.58 -7.55
C GLY A 128 8.21 -10.74 -7.19
N ASN A 129 8.89 -10.13 -8.18
CA ASN A 129 10.03 -9.24 -7.92
C ASN A 129 9.66 -7.96 -7.14
N VAL A 130 8.37 -7.65 -7.00
CA VAL A 130 7.89 -6.58 -6.10
C VAL A 130 8.40 -6.77 -4.66
N LEU A 131 8.70 -8.01 -4.23
CA LEU A 131 9.31 -8.27 -2.92
C LEU A 131 10.63 -7.53 -2.72
N LYS A 132 11.45 -7.38 -3.76
CA LYS A 132 12.71 -6.63 -3.68
C LYS A 132 12.45 -5.16 -3.35
N LEU A 133 11.39 -4.56 -3.90
CA LEU A 133 10.92 -3.22 -3.55
C LEU A 133 10.53 -3.13 -2.07
N PHE A 134 9.69 -4.05 -1.59
CA PHE A 134 9.25 -4.05 -0.19
C PHE A 134 10.38 -4.34 0.80
N ALA A 135 11.33 -5.20 0.45
CA ALA A 135 12.52 -5.48 1.26
C ALA A 135 13.37 -4.22 1.44
N GLY A 136 13.54 -3.43 0.37
CA GLY A 136 14.29 -2.17 0.41
C GLY A 136 13.61 -1.04 1.20
N ILE A 137 12.31 -1.12 1.47
CA ILE A 137 11.56 -0.12 2.26
C ILE A 137 11.10 -0.62 3.63
N ARG A 138 11.56 -1.77 4.11
CA ARG A 138 11.12 -2.40 5.37
C ARG A 138 11.22 -1.52 6.63
N ASN A 139 12.01 -0.44 6.58
CA ASN A 139 12.27 0.46 7.71
C ASN A 139 11.29 1.64 7.80
N VAL A 140 10.33 1.79 6.88
CA VAL A 140 9.37 2.90 6.89
C VAL A 140 8.51 2.94 8.14
N GLN A 141 8.10 4.13 8.53
CA GLN A 141 7.18 4.37 9.65
C GLN A 141 5.73 4.56 9.21
N LYS A 142 5.54 5.03 7.97
CA LYS A 142 4.22 5.28 7.38
C LYS A 142 4.17 4.69 5.97
N LEU A 143 3.18 3.86 5.72
CA LEU A 143 3.02 3.18 4.44
C LEU A 143 1.58 3.34 3.95
N TYR A 144 1.43 3.76 2.69
CA TYR A 144 0.16 3.75 1.97
C TYR A 144 0.24 2.74 0.82
N LEU A 145 -0.74 1.84 0.72
CA LEU A 145 -0.85 0.83 -0.33
C LEU A 145 -2.20 0.96 -1.06
N SER A 146 -2.19 0.88 -2.39
CA SER A 146 -3.40 0.73 -3.20
C SER A 146 -3.93 -0.71 -3.18
N ALA A 147 -5.16 -0.90 -3.65
CA ALA A 147 -5.82 -2.22 -3.69
C ALA A 147 -5.05 -3.23 -4.56
N ASN A 148 -4.53 -2.79 -5.70
CA ASN A 148 -3.74 -3.62 -6.62
C ASN A 148 -2.49 -4.22 -5.95
N ILE A 149 -1.90 -3.52 -5.00
CA ILE A 149 -0.74 -4.04 -4.29
C ILE A 149 -1.12 -5.26 -3.46
N LEU A 150 -2.32 -5.32 -2.90
CA LEU A 150 -2.76 -6.51 -2.15
C LEU A 150 -2.86 -7.74 -3.05
N GLU A 151 -3.20 -7.57 -4.33
CA GLU A 151 -3.16 -8.65 -5.33
C GLU A 151 -1.73 -9.09 -5.58
N VAL A 152 -0.80 -8.18 -5.89
CA VAL A 152 0.60 -8.58 -6.17
C VAL A 152 1.26 -9.21 -4.94
N LEU A 153 0.94 -8.71 -3.74
CA LEU A 153 1.49 -9.26 -2.50
C LEU A 153 0.95 -10.65 -2.16
N SER A 154 -0.18 -11.09 -2.73
CA SER A 154 -0.69 -12.45 -2.49
C SER A 154 0.28 -13.49 -3.05
N LEU A 155 0.98 -13.18 -4.15
CA LEU A 155 2.04 -14.00 -4.74
C LEU A 155 3.21 -14.27 -3.79
N CYS A 156 3.36 -13.44 -2.76
CA CYS A 156 4.59 -13.28 -2.02
C CYS A 156 4.43 -13.56 -0.52
N CYS A 157 3.31 -14.19 -0.13
CA CYS A 157 2.87 -14.31 1.28
C CYS A 157 3.93 -14.89 2.23
N GLU A 158 4.72 -15.87 1.80
CA GLU A 158 5.72 -16.51 2.65
C GLU A 158 7.01 -15.70 2.81
N SER A 159 7.33 -14.85 1.83
CA SER A 159 8.61 -14.11 1.76
C SER A 159 8.44 -12.62 2.06
N PHE A 160 7.24 -12.18 2.44
CA PHE A 160 6.96 -10.77 2.70
C PHE A 160 7.79 -10.25 3.89
N PRO A 161 8.49 -9.11 3.76
CA PRO A 161 9.37 -8.62 4.83
C PRO A 161 8.58 -8.15 6.06
N VAL A 162 9.24 -8.22 7.23
CA VAL A 162 8.71 -7.70 8.49
C VAL A 162 9.00 -6.20 8.62
N PHE A 163 7.96 -5.41 8.84
CA PHE A 163 8.00 -3.95 9.01
C PHE A 163 8.07 -3.57 10.49
N ASN A 164 9.26 -3.72 11.09
CA ASN A 164 9.48 -3.46 12.52
C ASN A 164 9.27 -1.99 12.92
N ASN A 165 9.41 -1.04 12.00
CA ASN A 165 9.29 0.39 12.31
C ASN A 165 7.93 0.98 11.94
N LEU A 166 7.05 0.20 11.30
CA LEU A 166 5.80 0.70 10.76
C LEU A 166 4.80 0.97 11.87
N LYS A 167 4.37 2.24 11.98
CA LYS A 167 3.40 2.72 12.96
C LYS A 167 2.04 3.00 12.35
N ILE A 168 2.01 3.42 11.09
CA ILE A 168 0.79 3.76 10.37
C ILE A 168 0.77 3.03 9.03
N LEU A 169 -0.23 2.18 8.87
CA LEU A 169 -0.52 1.48 7.62
C LEU A 169 -1.84 2.00 7.08
N ARG A 170 -1.83 2.51 5.84
CA ARG A 170 -3.01 2.94 5.11
C ARG A 170 -3.19 2.07 3.89
N ILE A 171 -4.38 1.53 3.72
CA ILE A 171 -4.72 0.62 2.64
C ILE A 171 -5.98 1.13 1.98
N ARG A 172 -5.96 1.21 0.65
CA ARG A 172 -7.15 1.43 -0.14
C ARG A 172 -7.70 0.11 -0.61
N SER A 173 -8.98 -0.12 -0.37
CA SER A 173 -9.72 -1.29 -0.84
C SER A 173 -10.44 -0.96 -2.14
N ALA A 174 -10.76 -2.00 -2.91
CA ALA A 174 -11.58 -1.88 -4.10
C ALA A 174 -12.44 -3.14 -4.24
N GLU A 175 -13.69 -2.99 -4.70
CA GLU A 175 -14.68 -4.07 -4.73
C GLU A 175 -14.31 -5.19 -5.72
N ASP A 176 -13.49 -4.86 -6.71
CA ASP A 176 -12.91 -5.74 -7.73
C ASP A 176 -11.55 -6.31 -7.34
N ARG A 177 -11.01 -5.99 -6.15
CA ARG A 177 -9.68 -6.43 -5.69
C ARG A 177 -9.75 -7.18 -4.38
N GLY A 178 -8.97 -8.23 -4.28
CA GLY A 178 -9.01 -9.15 -3.15
C GLY A 178 -8.14 -8.72 -1.96
N TRP A 179 -8.37 -9.36 -0.81
CA TRP A 179 -7.68 -9.12 0.46
C TRP A 179 -6.76 -10.28 0.88
N GLN A 180 -6.36 -11.17 -0.04
CA GLN A 180 -5.52 -12.35 0.23
C GLN A 180 -4.25 -12.02 1.03
N ALA A 181 -3.58 -10.91 0.71
CA ALA A 181 -2.35 -10.50 1.39
C ALA A 181 -2.57 -9.82 2.75
N MET A 182 -3.81 -9.42 3.10
CA MET A 182 -4.10 -8.65 4.32
C MET A 182 -3.68 -9.38 5.62
N PRO A 183 -3.99 -10.68 5.83
CA PRO A 183 -3.59 -11.38 7.04
C PRO A 183 -2.06 -11.41 7.24
N VAL A 184 -1.31 -11.67 6.18
CA VAL A 184 0.16 -11.71 6.21
C VAL A 184 0.74 -10.31 6.44
N LEU A 185 0.24 -9.32 5.71
CA LEU A 185 0.66 -7.92 5.86
C LEU A 185 0.50 -7.44 7.30
N LEU A 186 -0.66 -7.68 7.93
CA LEU A 186 -0.91 -7.28 9.31
C LEU A 186 -0.04 -8.04 10.32
N ARG A 187 0.21 -9.34 10.09
CA ARG A 187 1.12 -10.16 10.90
C ARG A 187 2.56 -9.65 10.85
N ASN A 188 2.99 -9.18 9.68
CA ASN A 188 4.35 -8.70 9.45
C ASN A 188 4.56 -7.24 9.90
N CYS A 189 3.59 -6.63 10.58
CA CYS A 189 3.70 -5.29 11.14
C CYS A 189 3.59 -5.32 12.69
N PRO A 190 4.61 -5.84 13.41
CA PRO A 190 4.54 -6.15 14.84
C PRO A 190 4.47 -4.93 15.77
N HIS A 191 4.61 -3.71 15.25
CA HIS A 191 4.50 -2.46 16.02
C HIS A 191 3.44 -1.50 15.46
N LEU A 192 2.53 -2.00 14.63
CA LEU A 192 1.50 -1.20 13.98
C LEU A 192 0.53 -0.59 15.00
N GLU A 193 0.44 0.73 15.04
CA GLU A 193 -0.43 1.43 16.00
C GLU A 193 -1.74 1.88 15.36
N THR A 194 -1.69 2.33 14.10
CA THR A 194 -2.84 2.85 13.36
C THR A 194 -3.01 2.13 12.03
N LEU A 195 -4.18 1.52 11.83
CA LEU A 195 -4.63 1.00 10.55
C LEU A 195 -5.66 1.96 9.95
N VAL A 196 -5.45 2.39 8.71
CA VAL A 196 -6.38 3.24 7.97
C VAL A 196 -6.87 2.48 6.75
N LEU A 197 -8.17 2.26 6.64
CA LEU A 197 -8.82 1.58 5.52
C LEU A 197 -9.66 2.59 4.74
N GLU A 198 -9.42 2.71 3.43
CA GLU A 198 -10.32 3.41 2.51
C GLU A 198 -11.23 2.40 1.82
N GLY A 199 -12.48 2.35 2.26
CA GLY A 199 -13.42 1.29 1.87
C GLY A 199 -13.13 -0.03 2.60
N LEU A 200 -14.21 -0.78 2.86
CA LEU A 200 -14.16 -2.11 3.49
C LEU A 200 -14.57 -3.25 2.55
N ILE A 201 -15.19 -2.90 1.43
CA ILE A 201 -15.65 -3.87 0.44
C ILE A 201 -14.46 -4.27 -0.43
N HIS A 202 -14.35 -5.57 -0.66
CA HIS A 202 -13.30 -6.21 -1.44
C HIS A 202 -13.88 -7.43 -2.18
N TYR A 203 -13.17 -7.85 -3.23
CA TYR A 203 -13.46 -9.08 -3.96
C TYR A 203 -13.21 -10.29 -3.06
N VAL A 204 -14.20 -11.16 -2.91
CA VAL A 204 -14.12 -12.30 -1.99
C VAL A 204 -13.29 -13.39 -2.63
N THR A 205 -12.21 -13.77 -1.94
CA THR A 205 -11.31 -14.85 -2.36
C THR A 205 -11.23 -15.94 -1.30
N GLY A 206 -10.74 -17.11 -1.69
CA GLY A 206 -10.50 -18.22 -0.77
C GLY A 206 -9.50 -17.90 0.34
N GLU A 207 -8.68 -16.87 0.18
CA GLU A 207 -7.53 -16.58 1.05
C GLU A 207 -7.67 -15.27 1.84
N CYS A 208 -8.84 -14.63 1.80
CA CYS A 208 -9.13 -13.45 2.63
C CYS A 208 -8.92 -13.70 4.14
N GLY A 209 -8.89 -14.98 4.56
CA GLY A 209 -8.50 -15.42 5.88
C GLY A 209 -9.37 -14.80 6.96
N ASN A 210 -8.74 -14.37 8.05
CA ASN A 210 -9.39 -13.65 9.14
C ASN A 210 -9.26 -12.12 9.02
N ALA A 211 -8.82 -11.59 7.89
CA ALA A 211 -8.80 -10.14 7.69
C ALA A 211 -10.21 -9.56 7.46
N CYS A 212 -11.18 -10.41 7.10
CA CYS A 212 -12.57 -10.03 6.90
C CYS A 212 -13.56 -11.06 7.47
N ASP A 213 -14.85 -10.78 7.29
CA ASP A 213 -15.99 -11.59 7.73
C ASP A 213 -16.52 -12.56 6.64
N CYS A 214 -15.79 -12.73 5.53
CA CYS A 214 -16.28 -13.50 4.38
C CYS A 214 -16.32 -15.02 4.61
N LYS A 215 -15.57 -15.54 5.61
CA LYS A 215 -15.63 -16.96 6.03
C LYS A 215 -16.12 -17.05 7.48
N SER A 216 -16.90 -18.10 7.79
CA SER A 216 -17.34 -18.39 9.15
C SER A 216 -16.14 -18.69 10.07
N ARG A 217 -16.21 -18.24 11.33
CA ARG A 217 -15.12 -18.31 12.34
C ARG A 217 -14.86 -19.71 12.91
N GLU A 218 -15.29 -20.79 12.26
CA GLU A 218 -15.09 -22.12 12.82
C GLU A 218 -13.59 -22.48 12.79
N GLY A 219 -12.96 -22.50 13.97
CA GLY A 219 -11.61 -23.04 14.19
C GLY A 219 -10.42 -22.15 13.83
N ILE A 220 -10.61 -20.97 13.20
CA ILE A 220 -9.49 -20.07 12.90
C ILE A 220 -9.16 -19.24 14.15
N VAL A 221 -8.13 -19.68 14.90
CA VAL A 221 -7.43 -18.81 15.86
C VAL A 221 -7.02 -17.56 15.10
N SER A 222 -7.66 -16.44 15.38
CA SER A 222 -7.43 -15.22 14.61
C SER A 222 -5.98 -14.79 14.78
N SER A 223 -5.18 -14.88 13.71
CA SER A 223 -3.81 -14.36 13.63
C SER A 223 -3.71 -12.86 13.97
N LEU A 224 -4.84 -12.15 13.97
CA LEU A 224 -4.93 -10.74 14.36
C LEU A 224 -5.02 -10.54 15.88
N LEU A 225 -5.20 -11.59 16.67
CA LEU A 225 -5.21 -11.49 18.14
C LEU A 225 -3.87 -11.01 18.71
N SER A 226 -2.76 -11.22 17.99
CA SER A 226 -1.46 -10.66 18.36
C SER A 226 -1.21 -9.26 17.78
N CYS A 227 -2.14 -8.72 16.99
CA CYS A 227 -1.92 -7.47 16.26
C CYS A 227 -2.07 -6.26 17.23
N PRO A 228 -1.05 -5.40 17.36
CA PRO A 228 -1.00 -4.33 18.37
C PRO A 228 -1.79 -3.08 17.99
N VAL A 229 -2.66 -3.16 16.97
CA VAL A 229 -3.41 -2.00 16.45
C VAL A 229 -4.26 -1.39 17.55
N LYS A 230 -4.00 -0.12 17.86
CA LYS A 230 -4.73 0.67 18.86
C LYS A 230 -5.84 1.50 18.23
N LYS A 231 -5.70 1.82 16.94
CA LYS A 231 -6.61 2.70 16.21
C LYS A 231 -6.90 2.16 14.82
N VAL A 232 -8.18 2.00 14.51
CA VAL A 232 -8.67 1.73 13.16
C VAL A 232 -9.40 2.98 12.66
N GLN A 233 -9.05 3.46 11.48
CA GLN A 233 -9.74 4.54 10.79
C GLN A 233 -10.34 4.05 9.48
N ILE A 234 -11.63 4.25 9.29
CA ILE A 234 -12.36 3.83 8.09
C ILE A 234 -12.78 5.08 7.34
N LYS A 235 -12.37 5.20 6.08
CA LYS A 235 -12.71 6.32 5.20
C LYS A 235 -13.66 5.85 4.12
N GLY A 236 -14.65 6.70 3.81
CA GLY A 236 -15.64 6.39 2.79
C GLY A 236 -16.68 5.36 3.26
N PHE A 237 -17.03 5.37 4.54
CA PHE A 237 -18.04 4.48 5.09
C PHE A 237 -19.42 4.81 4.48
N LYS A 238 -20.03 3.84 3.82
CA LYS A 238 -21.36 3.94 3.18
C LYS A 238 -22.50 3.51 4.14
N GLY A 239 -22.19 2.82 5.24
CA GLY A 239 -23.19 2.36 6.23
C GLY A 239 -23.94 1.10 5.81
N THR A 240 -23.39 0.30 4.90
CA THR A 240 -24.03 -0.95 4.48
C THR A 240 -23.98 -2.00 5.59
N MET A 241 -24.86 -3.01 5.52
CA MET A 241 -24.81 -4.16 6.45
C MET A 241 -23.44 -4.85 6.42
N ARG A 242 -22.83 -4.98 5.23
CA ARG A 242 -21.51 -5.60 5.06
C ARG A 242 -20.40 -4.78 5.71
N GLU A 243 -20.41 -3.45 5.55
CA GLU A 243 -19.43 -2.59 6.23
C GLU A 243 -19.60 -2.60 7.76
N SER A 244 -20.84 -2.69 8.24
CA SER A 244 -21.16 -2.78 9.68
C SER A 244 -20.68 -4.11 10.27
N SER A 245 -20.88 -5.21 9.55
CA SER A 245 -20.35 -6.53 9.91
C SER A 245 -18.81 -6.54 9.97
N MET A 246 -18.16 -5.89 9.01
CA MET A 246 -16.70 -5.71 9.01
C MET A 246 -16.20 -4.88 10.22
N ILE A 247 -16.92 -3.84 10.63
CA ILE A 247 -16.59 -3.09 11.85
C ILE A 247 -16.64 -4.01 13.08
N TRP A 248 -17.71 -4.80 13.20
CA TRP A 248 -17.85 -5.79 14.28
C TRP A 248 -16.71 -6.83 14.27
N HIS A 249 -16.32 -7.27 13.08
CA HIS A 249 -15.19 -8.17 12.90
C HIS A 249 -13.88 -7.56 13.43
N PHE A 250 -13.58 -6.31 13.11
CA PHE A 250 -12.38 -5.64 13.62
C PHE A 250 -12.41 -5.44 15.13
N MET A 251 -13.57 -5.09 15.69
CA MET A 251 -13.73 -4.92 17.14
C MET A 251 -13.41 -6.19 17.93
N THR A 252 -13.72 -7.33 17.35
CA THR A 252 -13.47 -8.63 18.00
C THR A 252 -12.14 -9.27 17.59
N SER A 253 -11.50 -8.79 16.53
CA SER A 253 -10.23 -9.32 16.03
C SER A 253 -8.99 -8.60 16.56
N PHE A 254 -9.11 -7.33 16.96
CA PHE A 254 -7.99 -6.52 17.47
C PHE A 254 -8.14 -6.27 18.99
N PRO A 255 -7.50 -7.07 19.86
CA PRO A 255 -7.68 -6.94 21.30
C PRO A 255 -7.10 -5.63 21.89
N CYS A 256 -6.15 -5.00 21.18
CA CYS A 256 -5.55 -3.73 21.59
C CYS A 256 -6.34 -2.49 21.11
N LEU A 257 -7.46 -2.68 20.40
CA LEU A 257 -8.20 -1.60 19.76
C LEU A 257 -8.86 -0.69 20.80
N LYS A 258 -8.52 0.60 20.78
CA LYS A 258 -9.07 1.64 21.67
C LYS A 258 -9.96 2.64 20.93
N PHE A 259 -9.67 2.85 19.65
CA PHE A 259 -10.35 3.84 18.83
C PHE A 259 -10.74 3.22 17.50
N LEU A 260 -12.03 3.27 17.18
CA LEU A 260 -12.50 3.05 15.82
C LEU A 260 -13.15 4.35 15.36
N VAL A 261 -12.60 4.94 14.30
CA VAL A 261 -13.10 6.20 13.74
C VAL A 261 -13.55 5.92 12.33
N TYR A 262 -14.74 6.37 11.96
CA TYR A 262 -15.13 6.33 10.56
C TYR A 262 -15.56 7.71 10.06
N THR A 263 -15.24 7.96 8.79
CA THR A 263 -15.67 9.13 8.05
C THR A 263 -16.64 8.67 6.97
N PRO A 264 -17.91 9.13 7.01
CA PRO A 264 -18.89 8.73 6.02
C PRO A 264 -18.49 9.22 4.62
N MET A 265 -18.84 8.46 3.59
CA MET A 265 -18.62 8.83 2.18
C MET A 265 -19.44 10.09 1.84
N ASP A 266 -20.71 10.09 2.23
CA ASP A 266 -21.60 11.23 2.14
C ASP A 266 -21.75 11.89 3.51
N LYS A 267 -21.45 13.19 3.59
CA LYS A 267 -21.58 14.00 4.81
C LYS A 267 -23.02 14.09 5.37
N LYS A 268 -24.01 13.45 4.74
CA LYS A 268 -25.44 13.59 5.04
C LYS A 268 -26.01 12.52 5.98
N TRP A 269 -25.30 11.43 6.26
CA TRP A 269 -25.83 10.34 7.09
C TRP A 269 -24.85 9.98 8.22
N ILE A 270 -25.17 10.42 9.44
CA ILE A 270 -24.48 9.95 10.66
C ILE A 270 -25.48 9.10 11.43
N PHE A 271 -25.45 7.78 11.21
CA PHE A 271 -26.01 6.84 12.17
C PHE A 271 -24.89 6.42 13.12
N GLY A 272 -25.09 6.66 14.41
CA GLY A 272 -24.26 6.11 15.47
C GLY A 272 -24.62 4.65 15.71
N VAL A 273 -23.67 3.74 15.48
CA VAL A 273 -23.79 2.37 15.98
C VAL A 273 -23.38 2.38 17.45
N ALA A 274 -24.36 2.30 18.34
CA ALA A 274 -24.14 2.14 19.76
C ALA A 274 -23.81 0.67 20.06
N PHE A 275 -22.64 0.41 20.64
CA PHE A 275 -22.33 -0.87 21.27
C PHE A 275 -22.41 -0.69 22.79
N SER A 276 -22.82 -1.74 23.50
CA SER A 276 -23.15 -1.69 24.94
C SER A 276 -22.04 -1.13 25.85
N ASN A 277 -20.77 -1.23 25.44
CA ASN A 277 -19.61 -0.72 26.18
C ASN A 277 -18.82 0.35 25.41
N VAL A 278 -19.47 1.08 24.50
CA VAL A 278 -18.83 2.07 23.61
C VAL A 278 -19.48 3.42 23.77
N ARG A 279 -18.68 4.46 24.01
CA ARG A 279 -19.13 5.84 23.84
C ARG A 279 -18.93 6.27 22.40
N VAL A 280 -20.03 6.48 21.69
CA VAL A 280 -20.06 7.07 20.36
C VAL A 280 -20.10 8.58 20.52
N PHE A 281 -19.07 9.28 20.05
CA PHE A 281 -19.07 10.73 19.91
C PHE A 281 -19.20 11.10 18.44
N ILE A 282 -20.18 11.93 18.13
CA ILE A 282 -20.30 12.57 16.81
C ILE A 282 -19.71 13.97 16.97
N ILE A 283 -18.59 14.27 16.30
CA ILE A 283 -18.02 15.63 16.24
C ILE A 283 -18.02 16.09 14.79
N ASP A 284 -18.80 17.12 14.50
CA ASP A 284 -19.01 17.78 13.21
C ASP A 284 -19.46 16.85 12.07
N ILE A 285 -18.58 15.96 11.59
CA ILE A 285 -18.79 14.99 10.50
C ILE A 285 -18.04 13.67 10.77
N VAL A 286 -17.19 13.63 11.80
CA VAL A 286 -16.37 12.47 12.15
C VAL A 286 -17.05 11.72 13.28
N MET A 287 -17.39 10.46 13.04
CA MET A 287 -17.88 9.61 14.11
C MET A 287 -16.70 8.92 14.79
N ILE A 288 -16.51 9.21 16.07
CA ILE A 288 -15.48 8.65 16.92
C ILE A 288 -16.15 7.67 17.87
N ILE A 289 -15.92 6.37 17.64
CA ILE A 289 -16.24 5.32 18.60
C ILE A 289 -15.03 5.20 19.55
N ILE A 290 -15.25 5.54 20.83
CA ILE A 290 -14.26 5.35 21.90
C ILE A 290 -14.65 4.12 22.71
N PHE A 291 -13.75 3.14 22.76
CA PHE A 291 -13.88 1.98 23.64
C PHE A 291 -13.36 2.34 25.03
N LEU A 292 -14.20 2.17 26.05
CA LEU A 292 -13.73 2.15 27.43
C LEU A 292 -13.40 0.69 27.77
N SER A 293 -12.13 0.41 28.04
CA SER A 293 -11.71 -0.85 28.67
C SER A 293 -12.22 -0.92 30.11
#